data_AF-A0A924VR34-F1
#
_entry.id   AF-A0A924VR34-F1
#
_cell.length_a   1.000
_cell.length_b   1.000
_cell.length_c   1.000
_cell.angle_alpha   90.00
_cell.angle_beta   90.00
_cell.angle_gamma   90.00
#
_symmetry.space_group_name_H-M   'P 1'
#
loop_
_entity.id
_entity.type
_entity.pdbx_description
1 polymer ?
#
loop_
_entity_poly.entity_id
_entity_poly.type
_entity_poly.pdbx_seq_one_letter_code
_entity_poly.pdbx_strand_id
1 'polypeptide(L)'
;MTSGGRTIGVHYAPEMIEWLNEIIEGCDVDLVWVTSWLQEGLILKLVDQLGLLQGGRLVPAPTPRLSGGFCSRWKSQRILAYQRESAAPFGWIDDESGEYVREVRGSTRGTPSLILQPDALEGIRPRHLTTLQSFYAGLPGAKVA
;
A
#
# COMPACT_ATOMS: atom_id res chain seq x y z
N MET A 1 -15.95 -24.92 -24.44
CA MET A 1 -14.51 -25.20 -24.25
C MET A 1 -13.96 -24.17 -23.29
N THR A 2 -13.37 -24.66 -22.21
CA THR A 2 -12.95 -23.91 -21.03
C THR A 2 -11.89 -22.87 -21.36
N SER A 3 -12.16 -21.62 -20.99
CA SER A 3 -11.18 -20.53 -20.97
C SER A 3 -9.99 -20.97 -20.12
N GLY A 4 -8.80 -21.08 -20.72
CA GLY A 4 -7.58 -21.44 -20.00
C GLY A 4 -7.28 -20.37 -18.93
N GLY A 5 -7.47 -20.72 -17.67
CA GLY A 5 -7.14 -19.83 -16.56
C GLY A 5 -5.63 -19.60 -16.53
N ARG A 6 -5.21 -18.33 -16.53
CA ARG A 6 -3.81 -17.97 -16.35
C ARG A 6 -3.46 -18.15 -14.87
N THR A 7 -2.60 -19.11 -14.56
CA THR A 7 -2.02 -19.24 -13.22
C THR A 7 -0.94 -18.20 -13.04
N ILE A 8 -1.00 -17.42 -11.97
CA ILE A 8 0.05 -16.48 -11.56
C ILE A 8 0.76 -17.10 -10.36
N GLY A 9 2.05 -17.40 -10.51
CA GLY A 9 2.90 -17.79 -9.38
C GLY A 9 3.26 -16.56 -8.56
N VAL A 10 2.97 -16.59 -7.26
CA VAL A 10 3.35 -15.53 -6.32
C VAL A 10 4.40 -16.08 -5.37
N HIS A 11 5.55 -15.42 -5.31
CA HIS A 11 6.59 -15.69 -4.32
C HIS A 11 6.48 -14.65 -3.22
N TYR A 12 6.50 -15.08 -1.97
CA TYR A 12 6.45 -14.22 -0.81
C TYR A 12 7.37 -14.76 0.29
N ALA A 13 7.74 -13.88 1.21
CA ALA A 13 8.53 -14.20 2.39
C ALA A 13 7.61 -14.17 3.61
N PRO A 14 7.27 -15.32 4.23
CA PRO A 14 6.35 -15.37 5.37
C PRO A 14 6.75 -14.44 6.52
N GLU A 15 8.04 -14.36 6.83
CA GLU A 15 8.60 -13.49 7.87
C GLU A 15 8.34 -12.00 7.60
N MET A 16 8.21 -11.61 6.33
CA MET A 16 7.87 -10.23 5.96
C MET A 16 6.39 -9.93 6.19
N ILE A 17 5.53 -10.94 6.13
CA ILE A 17 4.10 -10.83 6.42
C ILE A 17 3.88 -10.61 7.91
N GLU A 18 4.57 -11.40 8.73
CA GLU A 18 4.54 -11.28 10.19
C GLU A 18 4.98 -9.88 10.63
N TRP A 19 6.12 -9.41 10.13
CA TRP A 19 6.63 -8.09 10.49
C TRP A 19 5.74 -6.93 10.00
N LEU A 20 5.08 -7.06 8.85
CA LEU A 20 4.08 -6.09 8.40
C LEU A 20 2.89 -6.02 9.37
N ASN A 21 2.38 -7.17 9.81
CA ASN A 21 1.29 -7.24 10.77
C ASN A 21 1.71 -6.64 12.13
N GLU A 22 2.93 -6.92 12.60
CA GLU A 22 3.48 -6.32 13.82
C GLU A 22 3.57 -4.78 13.75
N ILE A 23 3.95 -4.22 12.59
CA ILE A 23 3.95 -2.76 12.41
C ILE A 23 2.53 -2.20 12.48
N ILE A 24 1.56 -2.88 11.85
CA ILE A 24 0.16 -2.45 11.82
C ILE A 24 -0.41 -2.41 13.25
N GLU A 25 -0.25 -3.51 13.99
CA GLU A 25 -0.75 -3.64 15.36
C GLU A 25 0.04 -2.75 16.34
N GLY A 26 1.37 -2.77 16.27
CA GLY A 26 2.23 -2.08 17.22
C GLY A 26 2.26 -0.55 17.05
N CYS A 27 2.03 -0.05 15.83
CA CYS A 27 1.97 1.39 15.57
C CYS A 27 0.54 1.95 15.55
N ASP A 28 -0.50 1.11 15.76
CA ASP A 28 -1.92 1.49 15.68
C ASP A 28 -2.27 2.23 14.38
N VAL A 29 -1.86 1.65 13.24
CA VAL A 29 -2.03 2.27 11.93
C VAL A 29 -3.13 1.60 11.12
N ASP A 30 -4.02 2.41 10.55
CA ASP A 30 -4.97 1.96 9.54
C ASP A 30 -4.22 1.55 8.26
N LEU A 31 -4.44 0.32 7.79
CA LEU A 31 -3.92 -0.12 6.50
C LEU A 31 -4.94 0.13 5.37
N VAL A 32 -4.49 0.75 4.28
CA VAL A 32 -5.31 1.00 3.08
C VAL A 32 -4.59 0.51 1.82
N TRP A 33 -5.26 -0.36 1.05
CA TRP A 33 -4.76 -0.89 -0.22
C TRP A 33 -5.23 -0.08 -1.40
N VAL A 34 -4.30 0.51 -2.13
CA VAL A 34 -4.56 1.24 -3.37
C VAL A 34 -3.80 0.54 -4.51
N THR A 35 -4.34 -0.57 -5.01
CA THR A 35 -3.64 -1.43 -6.00
C THR A 35 -4.53 -1.83 -7.18
N SER A 36 -3.92 -1.98 -8.35
CA SER A 36 -4.56 -2.54 -9.55
C SER A 36 -4.91 -4.03 -9.41
N TRP A 37 -4.26 -4.74 -8.48
CA TRP A 37 -4.44 -6.18 -8.23
C TRP A 37 -5.84 -6.54 -7.69
N LEU A 38 -6.62 -5.53 -7.28
CA LEU A 38 -8.02 -5.68 -6.87
C LEU A 38 -8.94 -6.08 -8.02
N GLN A 39 -8.61 -5.75 -9.27
CA GLN A 39 -9.52 -5.98 -10.39
C GLN A 39 -9.68 -7.45 -10.77
N GLU A 40 -8.66 -8.26 -10.49
CA GLU A 40 -8.68 -9.71 -10.74
C GLU A 40 -9.02 -10.51 -9.47
N GLY A 41 -9.37 -9.83 -8.37
CA GLY A 41 -9.59 -10.47 -7.07
C GLY A 41 -8.35 -11.16 -6.50
N LEU A 42 -7.16 -10.90 -7.07
CA LEU A 42 -5.91 -11.53 -6.67
C LEU A 42 -5.53 -11.13 -5.24
N ILE A 43 -5.68 -9.84 -4.89
CA ILE A 43 -5.35 -9.40 -3.54
C ILE A 43 -6.26 -10.04 -2.48
N LEU A 44 -7.53 -10.27 -2.80
CA LEU A 44 -8.49 -10.86 -1.86
C LEU A 44 -8.08 -12.30 -1.49
N LYS A 45 -7.64 -13.06 -2.50
CA LYS A 45 -7.12 -14.42 -2.28
C LYS A 45 -5.81 -14.41 -1.51
N LEU A 46 -4.91 -13.48 -1.80
CA LEU A 46 -3.62 -13.38 -1.10
C LEU A 46 -3.79 -12.94 0.36
N VAL A 47 -4.67 -11.99 0.64
CA VAL A 47 -5.00 -11.54 2.01
C VAL A 47 -5.46 -12.73 2.86
N ASP A 48 -6.42 -13.50 2.34
CA ASP A 48 -6.98 -14.67 3.02
C ASP A 48 -5.95 -15.80 3.18
N GLN A 49 -5.25 -16.17 2.10
CA GLN A 49 -4.31 -17.29 2.10
C GLN A 49 -3.03 -17.04 2.91
N LEU A 50 -2.57 -15.79 2.96
CA LEU A 50 -1.30 -15.46 3.59
C LEU A 50 -1.46 -14.96 5.04
N GLY A 51 -2.69 -14.87 5.56
CA GLY A 51 -2.94 -14.24 6.87
C GLY A 51 -2.49 -12.78 6.92
N LEU A 52 -2.39 -12.17 5.73
CA LEU A 52 -1.98 -10.80 5.54
C LEU A 52 -3.13 -9.92 6.07
N LEU A 53 -2.84 -8.96 6.96
CA LEU A 53 -3.57 -7.69 6.99
C LEU A 53 -5.05 -7.81 7.40
N GLN A 54 -5.33 -8.65 8.40
CA GLN A 54 -6.69 -8.78 8.94
C GLN A 54 -7.21 -7.41 9.41
N GLY A 55 -8.18 -6.85 8.67
CA GLY A 55 -8.76 -5.52 8.97
C GLY A 55 -8.33 -4.38 8.04
N GLY A 56 -7.44 -4.60 7.07
CA GLY A 56 -7.06 -3.59 6.09
C GLY A 56 -8.22 -3.17 5.16
N ARG A 57 -8.34 -1.88 4.85
CA ARG A 57 -9.34 -1.35 3.90
C ARG A 57 -8.85 -1.52 2.47
N LEU A 58 -9.71 -2.05 1.60
CA LEU A 58 -9.41 -2.23 0.17
C LEU A 58 -10.05 -1.13 -0.66
N VAL A 59 -9.25 -0.40 -1.43
CA VAL A 59 -9.72 0.66 -2.34
C VAL A 59 -9.58 0.17 -3.78
N PRO A 60 -10.69 -0.22 -4.44
CA PRO A 60 -10.62 -0.76 -5.80
C PRO A 60 -10.12 0.31 -6.79
N ALA A 61 -9.25 -0.11 -7.69
CA ALA A 61 -8.88 0.68 -8.85
C ALA A 61 -10.15 1.00 -9.67
N PRO A 62 -10.28 2.23 -10.21
CA PRO A 62 -11.43 2.57 -11.05
C PRO A 62 -11.50 1.65 -12.27
N THR A 63 -12.70 1.35 -12.76
CA THR A 63 -12.85 0.54 -13.98
C THR A 63 -12.08 1.20 -15.14
N PRO A 64 -11.23 0.47 -15.88
CA PRO A 64 -10.53 1.04 -17.03
C PRO A 64 -11.56 1.61 -18.00
N ARG A 65 -11.30 2.81 -18.55
CA ARG A 65 -12.13 3.29 -19.66
C ARG A 65 -11.89 2.39 -20.87
N LEU A 66 -12.90 2.23 -21.73
CA LEU A 66 -12.89 1.37 -22.93
C LEU A 66 -11.71 1.60 -23.89
N SER A 67 -10.89 2.64 -23.70
CA SER A 67 -9.83 3.11 -24.60
C SER A 67 -8.44 3.25 -23.95
N GLY A 68 -8.05 2.38 -23.01
CA GLY A 68 -6.62 2.13 -22.77
C GLY A 68 -6.06 2.52 -21.40
N GLY A 69 -6.60 1.94 -20.33
CA GLY A 69 -5.96 1.95 -19.01
C GLY A 69 -6.64 2.83 -17.96
N PHE A 70 -6.02 2.92 -16.79
CA PHE A 70 -6.48 3.79 -15.71
C PHE A 70 -6.07 5.23 -15.97
N CYS A 71 -6.89 6.19 -15.50
CA CYS A 71 -6.43 7.57 -15.38
C CYS A 71 -5.15 7.59 -14.54
N SER A 72 -4.03 8.06 -15.07
CA SER A 72 -2.69 8.00 -14.41
C SER A 72 -2.62 8.61 -13.00
N ARG A 73 -3.67 9.31 -12.55
CA ARG A 73 -3.76 10.01 -11.26
C ARG A 73 -4.71 9.36 -10.26
N TRP A 74 -5.27 8.19 -10.55
CA TRP A 74 -6.29 7.59 -9.66
C TRP A 74 -5.71 7.23 -8.28
N LYS A 75 -4.47 6.73 -8.20
CA LYS A 75 -3.81 6.39 -6.93
C LYS A 75 -3.62 7.62 -6.05
N SER A 76 -3.05 8.71 -6.61
CA SER A 76 -2.88 9.98 -5.90
C SER A 76 -4.23 10.54 -5.43
N GLN A 77 -5.27 10.51 -6.27
CA GLN A 77 -6.62 10.95 -5.89
C GLN A 77 -7.18 10.16 -4.69
N ARG A 78 -6.95 8.84 -4.61
CA ARG A 78 -7.41 8.01 -3.50
C ARG A 78 -6.64 8.31 -2.21
N ILE A 79 -5.31 8.39 -2.28
CA ILE A 79 -4.48 8.75 -1.12
C ILE A 79 -4.89 10.12 -0.58
N LEU A 80 -5.08 11.10 -1.47
CA LEU A 80 -5.48 12.45 -1.09
C LEU A 80 -6.91 12.55 -0.57
N ALA A 81 -7.83 11.71 -1.04
CA ALA A 81 -9.18 11.64 -0.46
C ALA A 81 -9.11 11.18 1.00
N TYR A 82 -8.35 10.11 1.28
CA TYR A 82 -8.19 9.61 2.64
C TYR A 82 -7.51 10.65 3.56
N GLN A 83 -6.47 11.33 3.07
CA GLN A 83 -5.79 12.37 3.84
C GLN A 83 -6.62 13.65 4.09
N ARG A 84 -7.67 13.90 3.29
CA ARG A 84 -8.63 14.96 3.59
C ARG A 84 -9.58 14.58 4.73
N GLU A 85 -9.86 13.30 4.89
CA GLU A 85 -10.69 12.77 5.98
C GLU A 85 -9.90 12.64 7.29
N SER A 86 -8.59 12.39 7.21
CA SER A 86 -7.68 12.28 8.35
C SER A 86 -6.33 12.93 8.06
N ALA A 87 -5.96 13.95 8.83
CA ALA A 87 -4.65 14.60 8.75
C ALA A 87 -3.54 13.85 9.51
N ALA A 88 -3.74 12.57 9.80
CA ALA A 88 -2.76 11.75 10.50
C ALA A 88 -1.50 11.53 9.65
N PRO A 89 -0.32 11.40 10.30
CA PRO A 89 0.87 10.92 9.62
C PRO A 89 0.64 9.60 8.90
N PHE A 90 1.24 9.43 7.73
CA PHE A 90 1.02 8.22 6.93
C PHE A 90 2.24 7.78 6.13
N GLY A 91 2.43 6.47 6.04
CA GLY A 91 3.35 5.82 5.12
C GLY A 91 2.59 5.23 3.92
N TRP A 92 3.20 5.22 2.74
CA TRP A 92 2.70 4.44 1.61
C TRP A 92 3.84 3.74 0.86
N ILE A 93 3.54 2.52 0.40
CA ILE A 93 4.49 1.65 -0.28
C ILE A 93 3.96 1.40 -1.69
N ASP A 94 4.71 1.80 -2.71
CA ASP A 94 4.34 1.62 -4.11
C ASP A 94 5.60 1.63 -4.97
N ASP A 95 5.74 0.65 -5.86
CA ASP A 95 6.86 0.57 -6.81
C ASP A 95 6.78 1.66 -7.90
N GLU A 96 5.61 2.24 -8.12
CA GLU A 96 5.44 3.35 -9.06
C GLU A 96 6.14 4.63 -8.57
N SER A 97 6.70 5.38 -9.52
CA SER A 97 7.35 6.66 -9.29
C SER A 97 6.82 7.76 -10.24
N GLY A 98 7.25 9.01 -10.02
CA GLY A 98 6.98 10.09 -10.97
C GLY A 98 5.91 11.08 -10.54
N GLU A 99 4.92 11.35 -11.39
CA GLU A 99 3.96 12.46 -11.23
C GLU A 99 3.02 12.26 -10.04
N TYR A 100 2.47 11.05 -9.85
CA TYR A 100 1.55 10.77 -8.75
C TYR A 100 2.23 11.01 -7.39
N VAL A 101 3.49 10.57 -7.22
CA VAL A 101 4.26 10.75 -5.97
C VAL A 101 4.46 12.24 -5.68
N ARG A 102 4.79 13.03 -6.72
CA ARG A 102 4.96 14.49 -6.60
C ARG A 102 3.66 15.17 -6.23
N GLU A 103 2.54 14.74 -6.81
CA GLU A 103 1.20 15.25 -6.48
C GLU A 103 0.83 15.01 -5.02
N VAL A 104 1.03 13.78 -4.51
CA VAL A 104 0.74 13.45 -3.11
C VAL A 104 1.59 14.30 -2.19
N ARG A 105 2.91 14.29 -2.36
CA ARG A 105 3.86 15.07 -1.53
C ARG A 105 3.56 16.57 -1.53
N GLY A 106 3.20 17.12 -2.69
CA GLY A 106 2.87 18.54 -2.80
C GLY A 106 1.58 18.90 -2.07
N SER A 107 0.58 18.03 -2.15
CA SER A 107 -0.75 18.26 -1.58
C SER A 107 -0.83 17.95 -0.08
N THR A 108 0.05 17.11 0.45
CA THR A 108 0.15 16.79 1.89
C THR A 108 1.31 17.53 2.56
N ARG A 109 1.78 18.64 1.97
CA ARG A 109 2.85 19.46 2.54
C ARG A 109 2.42 19.98 3.92
N GLY A 110 3.11 19.51 4.96
CA GLY A 110 2.80 19.82 6.36
C GLY A 110 2.31 18.62 7.17
N THR A 111 1.87 17.55 6.52
CA THR A 111 1.58 16.26 7.17
C THR A 111 2.83 15.38 7.10
N PRO A 112 3.34 14.86 8.23
CA PRO A 112 4.45 13.91 8.21
C PRO A 112 4.08 12.70 7.36
N SER A 113 4.88 12.41 6.33
CA SER A 113 4.60 11.29 5.44
C SER A 113 5.87 10.64 4.92
N LEU A 114 5.78 9.33 4.66
CA LEU A 114 6.87 8.51 4.14
C LEU A 114 6.41 7.75 2.90
N ILE A 115 7.20 7.81 1.84
CA ILE A 115 7.05 6.91 0.69
C ILE A 115 8.20 5.91 0.67
N LEU A 116 7.86 4.65 0.46
CA LEU A 116 8.81 3.57 0.19
C LEU A 116 8.53 3.02 -1.20
N GLN A 117 9.57 3.00 -2.03
CA GLN A 117 9.45 2.58 -3.44
C GLN A 117 10.30 1.33 -3.65
N PRO A 118 9.77 0.14 -3.37
CA PRO A 118 10.47 -1.11 -3.63
C PRO A 118 10.71 -1.29 -5.14
N ASP A 119 11.75 -2.05 -5.49
CA ASP A 119 11.92 -2.53 -6.85
C ASP A 119 10.78 -3.51 -7.18
N ALA A 120 10.08 -3.31 -8.30
CA ALA A 120 8.95 -4.15 -8.70
C ALA A 120 9.33 -5.63 -8.91
N LEU A 121 10.58 -5.94 -9.25
CA LEU A 121 11.08 -7.29 -9.46
C LEU A 121 11.52 -7.98 -8.16
N GLU A 122 11.75 -7.22 -7.09
CA GLU A 122 12.25 -7.75 -5.82
C GLU A 122 11.24 -7.62 -4.67
N GLY A 123 10.32 -6.66 -4.78
CA GLY A 123 9.32 -6.37 -3.77
C GLY A 123 9.87 -5.73 -2.50
N ILE A 124 9.11 -5.91 -1.42
CA ILE A 124 9.42 -5.32 -0.10
C ILE A 124 10.59 -6.08 0.52
N ARG A 125 11.58 -5.34 1.01
CA ARG A 125 12.77 -5.86 1.70
C ARG A 125 12.76 -5.44 3.18
N PRO A 126 13.47 -6.14 4.07
CA PRO A 126 13.60 -5.80 5.50
C PRO A 126 13.85 -4.32 5.78
N ARG A 127 14.77 -3.69 5.03
CA ARG A 127 15.09 -2.26 5.15
C ARG A 127 13.88 -1.33 5.00
N HIS A 128 12.89 -1.70 4.19
CA HIS A 128 11.68 -0.90 4.00
C HIS A 128 10.82 -0.93 5.26
N LEU A 129 10.68 -2.11 5.90
CA LEU A 129 9.94 -2.26 7.15
C LEU A 129 10.64 -1.55 8.31
N THR A 130 11.96 -1.67 8.43
CA THR A 130 12.73 -0.90 9.42
C THR A 130 12.57 0.61 9.23
N THR A 131 12.54 1.08 7.99
CA THR A 131 12.33 2.51 7.68
C THR A 131 10.93 2.96 8.08
N LEU A 132 9.90 2.14 7.80
CA LEU A 132 8.51 2.42 8.17
C LEU A 132 8.33 2.49 9.68
N GLN A 133 8.87 1.50 10.40
CA GLN A 133 8.83 1.44 11.87
C GLN A 133 9.56 2.63 12.49
N SER A 134 10.74 2.98 11.97
CA SER A 134 11.51 4.14 12.43
C SER A 134 10.77 5.45 12.19
N PHE A 135 10.07 5.57 11.06
CA PHE A 135 9.25 6.73 10.75
C PHE A 135 8.12 6.90 11.77
N TYR A 136 7.34 5.85 12.03
CA TYR A 136 6.23 5.94 12.99
C TYR A 136 6.73 6.14 14.44
N ALA A 137 7.81 5.48 14.84
CA ALA A 137 8.42 5.67 16.16
C ALA A 137 8.96 7.10 16.37
N GLY A 138 9.35 7.79 15.30
CA GLY A 138 9.83 9.17 15.35
C GLY A 138 8.72 10.23 15.39
N LEU A 139 7.44 9.84 15.32
CA LEU A 139 6.33 10.79 15.34
C LEU A 139 6.04 11.30 16.76
N PRO A 140 5.66 12.59 16.92
CA PRO A 140 5.23 13.12 18.21
C PRO A 140 4.05 12.33 18.78
N GLY A 141 4.19 11.83 20.01
CA GLY A 141 3.13 11.06 20.68
C GLY A 141 3.09 9.57 20.34
N ALA A 142 4.06 9.04 19.58
CA ALA A 142 4.24 7.60 19.42
C ALA A 142 4.43 6.95 20.80
N LYS A 143 3.66 5.89 21.09
CA LYS A 143 3.95 5.04 22.24
C LYS A 143 5.25 4.31 21.93
N VAL A 144 6.26 4.54 22.77
CA VAL A 144 7.46 3.69 22.79
C VAL A 144 6.97 2.33 23.28
N ALA A 145 6.96 1.34 22.38
CA ALA A 145 6.75 -0.06 22.76
C ALA A 145 7.94 -0.55 23.60
#